data_AF-A0A2T4GCK7-F1
#
_entry.id   AF-A0A2T4GCK7-F1
#
_cell.length_a   1.000
_cell.length_b   1.000
_cell.length_c   1.000
_cell.angle_alpha   90.00
_cell.angle_beta   90.00
_cell.angle_gamma   90.00
#
_symmetry.space_group_name_H-M   'P 1'
#
loop_
_entity.id
_entity.type
_entity.pdbx_description
1 polymer ?
#
loop_
_entity_poly.entity_id
_entity_poly.type
_entity_poly.pdbx_seq_one_letter_code
_entity_poly.pdbx_strand_id
1 'polypeptide(L)'
;MTIVLLKQYLPISLACLLFYGSASRFTHGATSTTSFYQYQNDRSPDDGLTTSRIIPICDLLIGAAILRRGLSSKIATCFVASTIGSVAVQRFLAGLDCRGDFLQAVWATVTAAVVCMQ
;
A
#
# COMPACT_ATOMS: atom_id res chain seq x y z
N MET A 1 7.25 -10.04 -19.62
CA MET A 1 6.73 -10.95 -18.57
C MET A 1 5.45 -11.60 -19.07
N THR A 2 5.23 -12.88 -18.79
CA THR A 2 3.96 -13.56 -19.11
C THR A 2 2.87 -13.18 -18.12
N ILE A 3 1.60 -13.28 -18.52
CA ILE A 3 0.46 -12.97 -17.64
C ILE A 3 0.41 -13.85 -16.38
N VAL A 4 0.93 -15.07 -16.48
CA VAL A 4 1.08 -16.01 -15.36
C VAL A 4 2.03 -15.45 -14.29
N LEU A 5 3.19 -14.91 -14.71
CA LEU A 5 4.15 -14.30 -13.79
C LEU A 5 3.57 -13.04 -13.14
N LEU A 6 2.84 -12.21 -13.90
CA LEU A 6 2.18 -11.02 -13.34
C LEU A 6 1.16 -11.40 -12.26
N LYS A 7 0.33 -12.42 -12.52
CA LYS A 7 -0.64 -12.95 -11.55
C LYS A 7 0.01 -13.48 -10.26
N GLN A 8 1.23 -14.00 -10.35
CA GLN A 8 1.95 -14.50 -9.20
C GLN A 8 2.67 -13.38 -8.43
N TYR A 9 3.40 -12.50 -9.11
CA TYR A 9 4.34 -11.58 -8.46
C TYR A 9 3.72 -10.23 -8.11
N LEU A 10 2.72 -9.73 -8.83
CA LEU A 10 2.09 -8.45 -8.49
C LEU A 10 1.48 -8.45 -7.07
N PRO A 11 0.67 -9.46 -6.67
CA PRO A 11 0.09 -9.49 -5.33
C PRO A 11 1.15 -9.62 -4.25
N ILE A 12 2.19 -10.42 -4.49
CA ILE A 12 3.33 -10.56 -3.58
C ILE A 12 4.03 -9.22 -3.41
N SER A 13 4.32 -8.53 -4.51
CA SER A 13 5.00 -7.24 -4.49
C SER A 13 4.19 -6.17 -3.75
N LEU A 14 2.86 -6.14 -3.93
CA LEU A 14 1.98 -5.22 -3.22
C LEU A 14 1.89 -5.56 -1.72
N ALA A 15 1.84 -6.85 -1.36
CA ALA A 15 1.92 -7.27 0.03
C ALA A 15 3.26 -6.86 0.68
N CYS A 16 4.37 -6.98 -0.03
CA CYS A 16 5.68 -6.52 0.43
C CYS A 16 5.70 -5.00 0.69
N LEU A 17 5.04 -4.19 -0.14
CA LEU A 17 4.90 -2.75 0.11
C LEU A 17 4.20 -2.49 1.45
N LEU A 18 3.10 -3.20 1.72
CA LEU A 18 2.35 -3.04 2.97
C LEU A 18 3.15 -3.53 4.18
N PHE A 19 3.86 -4.65 4.06
CA PHE A 19 4.75 -5.11 5.12
C PHE A 19 5.91 -4.13 5.37
N TYR A 20 6.44 -3.52 4.32
CA TYR A 20 7.47 -2.50 4.44
C TYR A 20 6.94 -1.22 5.11
N GLY A 21 5.72 -0.79 4.77
CA GLY A 21 5.04 0.34 5.44
C GLY A 21 4.76 0.08 6.91
N SER A 22 4.18 -1.08 7.20
CA SER A 22 3.94 -1.58 8.55
C SER A 22 5.21 -1.61 9.39
N ALA A 23 6.27 -2.26 8.90
CA ALA A 23 7.56 -2.33 9.57
C ALA A 23 8.14 -0.93 9.79
N SER A 24 8.10 -0.08 8.76
CA SER A 24 8.62 1.29 8.84
C SER A 24 7.90 2.15 9.89
N ARG A 25 6.61 1.93 10.10
CA ARG A 25 5.82 2.62 11.14
C ARG A 25 6.10 2.07 12.53
N PHE A 26 6.12 0.74 12.70
CA PHE A 26 6.46 0.12 13.98
C PHE A 26 7.85 0.54 14.48
N THR A 27 8.81 0.71 13.57
CA THR A 27 10.19 1.09 13.91
C THR A 27 10.44 2.59 13.88
N HIS A 28 9.42 3.42 13.60
CA HIS A 28 9.57 4.88 13.43
C HIS A 28 10.71 5.26 12.47
N GLY A 29 10.85 4.51 11.37
CA GLY A 29 11.89 4.73 10.38
C GLY A 29 13.29 4.24 10.76
N ALA A 30 13.45 3.48 11.85
CA ALA A 30 14.72 2.85 12.19
C ALA A 30 15.13 1.80 11.15
N THR A 31 16.43 1.49 11.09
CA THR A 31 17.10 0.64 10.09
C THR A 31 17.24 1.30 8.71
N SER A 32 16.45 0.89 7.71
CA SER A 32 16.61 1.23 6.29
C SER A 32 15.35 1.87 5.69
N THR A 33 14.43 2.33 6.55
CA THR A 33 13.10 2.79 6.12
C THR A 33 12.84 4.27 6.41
N THR A 34 13.87 5.05 6.78
CA THR A 34 13.71 6.45 7.20
C THR A 34 13.02 7.32 6.14
N SER A 35 13.43 7.22 4.88
CA SER A 35 12.80 7.97 3.78
C SER A 35 11.34 7.55 3.55
N PHE A 36 11.04 6.25 3.67
CA PHE A 36 9.68 5.75 3.53
C PHE A 36 8.80 6.09 4.74
N TYR A 37 9.37 6.14 5.93
CA TYR A 37 8.68 6.62 7.13
C TYR A 37 8.30 8.09 6.98
N GLN A 38 9.22 8.94 6.53
CA GLN A 38 8.95 10.35 6.23
C GLN A 38 7.86 10.49 5.16
N TYR A 39 7.97 9.74 4.05
CA TYR A 39 6.92 9.69 3.03
C TYR A 39 5.54 9.37 3.60
N GLN A 40 5.46 8.39 4.52
CA GLN A 40 4.19 8.03 5.16
C GLN A 40 3.71 9.12 6.14
N ASN A 41 4.63 9.71 6.90
CA ASN A 41 4.33 10.76 7.88
C ASN A 41 3.80 12.04 7.21
N ASP A 42 4.32 12.38 6.03
CA ASP A 42 3.86 13.52 5.20
C ASP A 42 2.43 13.36 4.67
N ARG A 43 1.89 12.13 4.72
CA ARG A 43 0.53 11.78 4.24
C ARG A 43 -0.43 11.55 5.39
N SER A 44 0.05 10.91 6.44
CA SER A 44 -0.71 10.64 7.66
C SER A 44 0.26 10.78 8.83
N PRO A 45 0.23 11.90 9.57
CA PRO A 45 1.11 12.11 10.70
C PRO A 45 1.08 10.96 11.70
N ASP A 46 2.25 10.57 12.20
CA ASP A 46 2.40 9.64 13.32
C ASP A 46 2.39 10.39 14.64
N ASP A 47 1.25 11.01 14.93
CA ASP A 47 1.04 11.87 16.11
C ASP A 47 0.67 11.07 17.37
N GLY A 48 0.71 9.74 17.30
CA GLY A 48 0.35 8.85 18.40
C GLY A 48 -1.14 8.73 18.67
N LEU A 49 -2.00 9.32 17.82
CA LEU A 49 -3.45 9.12 17.87
C LEU A 49 -3.81 7.66 17.54
N THR A 50 -5.02 7.25 17.93
CA THR A 50 -5.52 5.88 17.68
C THR A 50 -5.41 5.49 16.20
N THR A 51 -5.70 6.41 15.29
CA THR A 51 -5.58 6.19 13.84
C THR A 51 -4.15 5.85 13.46
N SER A 52 -3.15 6.63 13.90
CA SER A 52 -1.74 6.40 13.53
C SER A 52 -1.23 5.05 14.06
N ARG A 53 -1.67 4.65 15.25
CA ARG A 53 -1.31 3.36 15.88
C ARG A 53 -1.90 2.14 15.16
N ILE A 54 -3.06 2.30 14.52
CA ILE A 54 -3.75 1.18 13.86
C ILE A 54 -3.26 0.98 12.42
N ILE A 55 -2.81 2.02 11.72
CA ILE A 55 -2.28 1.94 10.34
C ILE A 55 -1.30 0.77 10.14
N PRO A 56 -0.21 0.62 10.93
CA PRO A 56 0.73 -0.48 10.71
C PRO A 56 0.12 -1.88 10.93
N ILE A 57 -0.89 -1.99 11.79
CA ILE A 57 -1.62 -3.25 12.02
C ILE A 57 -2.53 -3.56 10.83
N CYS A 58 -3.24 -2.56 10.31
CA CYS A 58 -4.05 -2.70 9.10
C CYS A 58 -3.21 -3.11 7.89
N ASP A 59 -2.08 -2.45 7.67
CA ASP A 59 -1.16 -2.78 6.57
C ASP A 59 -0.68 -4.24 6.65
N LEU A 60 -0.32 -4.72 7.85
CA LEU A 60 0.07 -6.10 8.07
C LEU A 60 -1.06 -7.09 7.74
N LEU A 61 -2.28 -6.83 8.25
CA LEU A 61 -3.43 -7.71 8.04
C LEU A 61 -3.88 -7.74 6.57
N ILE A 62 -3.90 -6.58 5.91
CA ILE A 62 -4.26 -6.45 4.50
C ILE A 62 -3.19 -7.11 3.62
N GLY A 63 -1.91 -6.91 3.93
CA GLY A 63 -0.81 -7.62 3.25
C GLY A 63 -0.95 -9.14 3.33
N ALA A 64 -1.29 -9.66 4.51
CA ALA A 64 -1.57 -11.09 4.68
C ALA A 64 -2.83 -11.54 3.91
N ALA A 65 -3.88 -10.73 3.85
CA ALA A 65 -5.10 -11.02 3.11
C ALA A 65 -4.87 -11.08 1.59
N ILE A 66 -4.01 -10.20 1.05
CA ILE A 66 -3.60 -10.23 -0.36
C ILE A 66 -2.98 -11.59 -0.73
N LEU A 67 -2.21 -12.19 0.18
CA LEU A 67 -1.53 -13.47 -0.06
C LEU A 67 -2.44 -14.70 0.04
N ARG A 68 -3.62 -14.61 0.68
CA ARG A 68 -4.54 -15.75 0.90
C ARG A 68 -5.26 -16.26 -0.36
N ARG A 69 -5.07 -15.61 -1.52
CA ARG A 69 -5.76 -15.88 -2.80
C ARG A 69 -7.30 -15.83 -2.68
N GLY A 70 -8.01 -15.93 -3.80
CA GLY A 70 -9.48 -15.93 -3.81
C GLY A 70 -10.12 -14.58 -3.49
N LEU A 71 -11.35 -14.59 -2.98
CA LEU A 71 -12.17 -13.38 -2.78
C LEU A 71 -11.50 -12.37 -1.81
N SER A 72 -10.84 -12.87 -0.76
CA SER A 72 -10.13 -12.01 0.20
C SER A 72 -9.01 -11.20 -0.47
N SER A 73 -8.26 -11.82 -1.39
CA SER A 73 -7.20 -11.14 -2.15
C SER A 73 -7.77 -10.09 -3.10
N LYS A 74 -8.86 -10.41 -3.81
CA LYS A 74 -9.56 -9.44 -4.69
C LYS A 74 -10.03 -8.22 -3.92
N ILE A 75 -10.71 -8.42 -2.79
CA ILE A 75 -11.21 -7.32 -1.95
C ILE A 75 -10.04 -6.50 -1.39
N ALA A 76 -9.01 -7.15 -0.85
CA ALA A 76 -7.86 -6.48 -0.26
C ALA A 76 -7.09 -5.63 -1.28
N THR A 77 -6.82 -6.18 -2.48
CA THR A 77 -6.11 -5.44 -3.54
C THR A 77 -6.92 -4.26 -4.07
N CYS A 78 -8.23 -4.41 -4.27
CA CYS A 78 -9.12 -3.30 -4.64
C CYS A 78 -9.19 -2.21 -3.55
N PHE A 79 -9.26 -2.61 -2.28
CA PHE A 79 -9.24 -1.68 -1.15
C PHE A 79 -7.95 -0.86 -1.13
N VAL A 80 -6.79 -1.49 -1.28
CA VAL A 80 -5.49 -0.82 -1.33
C VAL A 80 -5.40 0.14 -2.53
N ALA A 81 -5.82 -0.31 -3.71
CA ALA A 81 -5.83 0.54 -4.91
C ALA A 81 -6.68 1.80 -4.72
N SER A 82 -7.87 1.64 -4.13
CA SER A 82 -8.79 2.75 -3.88
C SER A 82 -8.24 3.72 -2.83
N THR A 83 -7.66 3.21 -1.75
CA THR A 83 -7.07 4.01 -0.66
C THR A 83 -5.89 4.83 -1.16
N ILE A 84 -4.90 4.20 -1.81
CA ILE A 84 -3.72 4.91 -2.34
C ILE A 84 -4.12 5.89 -3.44
N GLY A 85 -5.04 5.49 -4.34
CA GLY A 85 -5.55 6.37 -5.38
C GLY A 85 -6.25 7.62 -4.81
N SER A 86 -7.01 7.47 -3.73
CA SER A 86 -7.68 8.60 -3.06
C SER A 86 -6.66 9.57 -2.47
N VAL A 87 -5.59 9.07 -1.84
CA VAL A 87 -4.50 9.91 -1.31
C VAL A 87 -3.77 10.65 -2.45
N ALA A 88 -3.51 9.97 -3.58
CA ALA A 88 -2.90 10.59 -4.75
C ALA A 88 -3.73 11.77 -5.28
N VAL A 89 -5.04 11.58 -5.41
CA VAL A 89 -5.98 12.63 -5.86
C VAL A 89 -6.04 13.78 -4.87
N GLN A 90 -6.14 13.50 -3.56
CA GLN A 90 -6.16 14.54 -2.52
C GLN A 90 -4.90 15.42 -2.58
N ARG A 91 -3.73 14.80 -2.72
CA ARG A 91 -2.46 15.55 -2.81
C ARG A 91 -2.34 16.35 -4.10
N PHE A 92 -2.78 15.79 -5.22
CA PHE A 92 -2.84 16.51 -6.49
C PHE A 92 -3.73 17.76 -6.38
N LEU A 93 -4.93 17.63 -5.81
CA LEU A 93 -5.84 18.77 -5.60
C LEU A 93 -5.27 19.82 -4.63
N ALA A 94 -4.46 19.39 -3.66
CA ALA A 94 -3.77 20.28 -2.73
C ALA A 94 -2.49 20.94 -3.32
N GLY A 95 -2.12 20.64 -4.58
CA GLY A 95 -0.90 21.15 -5.20
C GLY A 95 0.39 20.61 -4.57
N LEU A 96 0.32 19.48 -3.86
CA LEU A 96 1.46 18.85 -3.19
C LEU A 96 2.16 17.87 -4.14
N ASP A 97 3.44 17.55 -3.85
CA ASP A 97 4.12 16.49 -4.58
C ASP A 97 3.40 15.15 -4.38
N CYS A 98 3.00 14.55 -5.50
CA CYS A 98 2.16 13.36 -5.59
C CYS A 98 2.74 12.30 -6.53
N ARG A 99 3.96 12.48 -7.04
CA ARG A 99 4.57 11.52 -7.99
C ARG A 99 4.65 10.10 -7.41
N GLY A 100 5.09 9.99 -6.15
CA GLY A 100 5.16 8.71 -5.44
C GLY A 100 3.78 8.07 -5.26
N ASP A 101 2.75 8.87 -4.94
CA ASP A 101 1.38 8.38 -4.78
C ASP A 101 0.80 7.84 -6.07
N PHE A 102 1.00 8.54 -7.18
CA PHE A 102 0.53 8.07 -8.49
C PHE A 102 1.19 6.77 -8.90
N LEU A 103 2.51 6.62 -8.66
CA LEU A 103 3.22 5.38 -8.94
C LEU A 103 2.66 4.21 -8.11
N GLN A 104 2.43 4.42 -6.81
CA GLN A 104 1.84 3.40 -5.94
C GLN A 104 0.37 3.10 -6.33
N ALA A 105 -0.41 4.13 -6.70
CA ALA A 105 -1.80 3.98 -7.12
C ALA A 105 -1.92 3.16 -8.41
N VAL A 106 -1.08 3.45 -9.42
CA VAL A 106 -1.02 2.67 -10.66
C VAL A 106 -0.61 1.24 -10.36
N TRP A 107 0.42 1.03 -9.55
CA TRP A 107 0.88 -0.31 -9.17
C TRP A 107 -0.20 -1.12 -8.45
N ALA A 108 -0.88 -0.53 -7.46
CA ALA A 108 -1.97 -1.17 -6.74
C ALA A 108 -3.16 -1.47 -7.66
N THR A 109 -3.52 -0.55 -8.56
CA THR A 109 -4.63 -0.71 -9.52
C THR A 109 -4.35 -1.82 -10.53
N VAL A 110 -3.14 -1.87 -11.08
CA VAL A 110 -2.72 -2.96 -11.98
C VAL A 110 -2.74 -4.30 -11.25
N THR A 111 -2.28 -4.34 -10.00
CA THR A 111 -2.34 -5.54 -9.17
C THR A 111 -3.78 -6.00 -8.95
N ALA A 112 -4.69 -5.10 -8.58
CA ALA A 112 -6.10 -5.39 -8.39
C ALA A 112 -6.75 -5.93 -9.68
N ALA A 113 -6.51 -5.27 -10.83
CA ALA A 113 -7.03 -5.72 -12.12
C ALA A 113 -6.59 -7.15 -12.44
N VAL A 114 -5.30 -7.46 -12.25
CA VAL A 114 -4.74 -8.79 -12.53
C VAL A 114 -5.31 -9.86 -11.59
N VAL A 115 -5.49 -9.55 -10.30
CA VAL A 115 -6.09 -10.47 -9.31
C VAL A 115 -7.58 -10.69 -9.56
N CYS A 116 -8.30 -9.67 -10.02
CA CYS A 116 -9.72 -9.78 -10.35
C CYS A 116 -9.99 -10.60 -11.63
N MET A 117 -9.03 -10.67 -12.55
CA MET A 117 -9.07 -11.52 -13.75
C MET A 117 -8.75 -13.01 -13.51
N GLN A 118 -8.58 -13.44 -12.26
CA GLN A 118 -8.52 -14.86 -11.87
C GLN A 118 -9.90 -15.38 -11.48
#